data_AF-A0A934YSM3-F1
#
_entry.id   AF-A0A934YSM3-F1
#
_cell.length_a   1.000
_cell.length_b   1.000
_cell.length_c   1.000
_cell.angle_alpha   90.00
_cell.angle_beta   90.00
_cell.angle_gamma   90.00
#
_symmetry.space_group_name_H-M   'P 1'
#
loop_
_entity.id
_entity.type
_entity.pdbx_description
1 polymer ?
#
loop_
_entity_poly.entity_id
_entity_poly.type
_entity_poly.pdbx_seq_one_letter_code
_entity_poly.pdbx_strand_id
1 'polypeptide(L)'
;MRFLEPGGLELLRDMPALDSSTLDLDALARCAPGTLGHAYAAHLREGELDTDIFQPPPGLPLAIAYFAQRFRQCHDIWHVLTGYAPDVRGEILLQAFTHGQLGTPAPRLAAVVGALQWARKYPALPRDAYRAYRRGKAAQFLLSVRWEDLWDEPLEGLRERLNLGGRLAPVDAGAGVTTAVSPPLAAYQVTDHSVLLGLYRRVLWDRLVAHIPRGITPNTLTIAAQVLGGLSVGFALAASRGAHGLYAAAALCIFASLTLDNIDGAHARRTGQSSRRGELLDHGLDGLTSTSVLVSTGLLLHLDALWMGALCALGALTFAATFWEQSRTGVLILPAVGPTEGVSALVVVELLVAVLGDPAWLHLSRERVTPGAVLVLILVGVHAVALAPPLVRAHRQGVSLRGFAPLFSVVALLLGYGLMGASGPLVGGAIGVTCAHFVCGLVIARHRAKALDRQHSLDSPRSLFLALAPLALLLVIPRSATVATACAAASLALAAAAYAHTVRFGWHMLAPGDERL
;
A
#
# COMPACT_ATOMS: atom_id res chain seq x y z
N MET A 1 30.18 13.18 -15.98
CA MET A 1 31.55 13.31 -16.51
C MET A 1 32.50 12.24 -15.94
N ARG A 2 32.52 11.91 -14.64
CA ARG A 2 33.41 10.87 -14.07
C ARG A 2 33.25 9.45 -14.64
N PHE A 3 32.03 9.03 -15.00
CA PHE A 3 31.79 7.71 -15.63
C PHE A 3 32.32 7.62 -17.08
N LEU A 4 32.83 8.71 -17.66
CA LEU A 4 33.48 8.71 -18.97
C LEU A 4 35.01 8.66 -18.87
N GLU A 5 35.55 8.45 -17.66
CA GLU A 5 36.96 8.09 -17.45
C GLU A 5 37.22 6.65 -17.94
N PRO A 6 38.48 6.25 -18.21
CA PRO A 6 38.82 5.01 -18.91
C PRO A 6 38.08 3.75 -18.41
N GLY A 7 38.00 3.53 -17.10
CA GLY A 7 37.28 2.37 -16.53
C GLY A 7 35.77 2.39 -16.79
N GLY A 8 35.13 3.57 -16.83
CA GLY A 8 33.72 3.68 -17.19
C GLY A 8 33.46 3.49 -18.69
N LEU A 9 34.40 3.87 -19.55
CA LEU A 9 34.33 3.62 -20.99
C LEU A 9 34.49 2.14 -21.33
N GLU A 10 35.38 1.44 -20.63
CA GLU A 10 35.52 -0.02 -20.74
C GLU A 10 34.24 -0.73 -20.33
N LEU A 11 33.61 -0.31 -19.23
CA LEU A 11 32.31 -0.83 -18.80
C LEU A 11 31.18 -0.54 -19.80
N LEU A 12 31.18 0.63 -20.45
CA LEU A 12 30.20 0.94 -21.51
C LEU A 12 30.41 0.15 -22.79
N ARG A 13 31.65 -0.29 -23.07
CA ARG A 13 31.97 -1.15 -24.22
C ARG A 13 31.54 -2.59 -23.96
N ASP A 14 31.91 -3.12 -22.80
CA ASP A 14 31.73 -4.54 -22.48
C ASP A 14 30.35 -4.83 -21.88
N MET A 15 29.71 -3.82 -21.30
CA MET A 15 28.41 -3.87 -20.62
C MET A 15 28.18 -5.11 -19.73
N PRO A 16 29.12 -5.48 -18.84
CA PRO A 16 28.92 -6.62 -17.95
C PRO A 16 27.73 -6.38 -17.03
N ALA A 17 26.90 -7.41 -16.87
CA ALA A 17 25.81 -7.45 -15.93
C ALA A 17 26.25 -8.17 -14.64
N LEU A 18 25.58 -7.85 -13.53
CA LEU A 18 25.74 -8.55 -12.25
C LEU A 18 24.41 -9.22 -11.92
N ASP A 19 24.13 -10.31 -12.63
CA ASP A 19 22.90 -11.11 -12.53
C ASP A 19 23.21 -12.60 -12.52
N SER A 20 22.20 -13.44 -12.33
CA SER A 20 22.35 -14.91 -12.22
C SER A 20 22.93 -15.55 -13.47
N SER A 21 22.88 -14.88 -14.63
CA SER A 21 23.47 -15.38 -15.88
C SER A 21 24.99 -15.23 -15.93
N THR A 22 25.54 -14.35 -15.10
CA THR A 22 26.95 -13.95 -15.08
C THR A 22 27.63 -14.22 -13.73
N LEU A 23 26.85 -14.36 -12.66
CA LEU A 23 27.32 -14.43 -11.28
C LEU A 23 26.87 -15.73 -10.62
N ASP A 24 27.82 -16.65 -10.40
CA ASP A 24 27.59 -17.89 -9.64
C ASP A 24 27.74 -17.61 -8.13
N LEU A 25 26.60 -17.47 -7.44
CA LEU A 25 26.57 -17.21 -5.99
C LEU A 25 27.23 -18.32 -5.17
N ASP A 26 27.17 -19.57 -5.62
CA ASP A 26 27.82 -20.68 -4.93
C ASP A 26 29.33 -20.61 -5.13
N ALA A 27 29.81 -20.15 -6.29
CA ALA A 27 31.23 -19.86 -6.50
C ALA A 27 31.70 -18.71 -5.60
N LEU A 28 30.95 -17.61 -5.50
CA LEU A 28 31.31 -16.49 -4.63
C LEU A 28 31.33 -16.89 -3.14
N ALA A 29 30.41 -17.76 -2.72
CA ALA A 29 30.41 -18.29 -1.36
C ALA A 29 31.64 -19.16 -1.04
N ARG A 30 32.26 -19.77 -2.06
CA ARG A 30 33.50 -20.57 -1.94
C ARG A 30 34.76 -19.72 -1.93
N CYS A 31 34.69 -18.43 -2.26
CA CYS A 31 35.84 -17.52 -2.09
C CYS A 31 36.33 -17.53 -0.63
N ALA A 32 37.62 -17.22 -0.44
CA ALA A 32 38.24 -17.26 0.87
C ALA A 32 37.54 -16.29 1.86
N PRO A 33 37.40 -16.64 3.16
CA PRO A 33 36.85 -15.74 4.15
C PRO A 33 37.61 -14.41 4.18
N GLY A 34 36.88 -13.29 4.13
CA GLY A 34 37.45 -11.95 4.12
C GLY A 34 37.68 -11.34 2.72
N THR A 35 37.35 -12.04 1.64
CA THR A 35 37.31 -11.46 0.29
C THR A 35 35.97 -10.78 -0.02
N LEU A 36 35.93 -9.99 -1.10
CA LEU A 36 34.70 -9.36 -1.57
C LEU A 36 33.61 -10.39 -1.92
N GLY A 37 33.96 -11.44 -2.66
CA GLY A 37 33.03 -12.47 -3.11
C GLY A 37 32.35 -13.19 -1.94
N HIS A 38 33.15 -13.59 -0.93
CA HIS A 38 32.61 -14.26 0.25
C HIS A 38 31.68 -13.34 1.05
N ALA A 39 32.07 -12.08 1.26
CA ALA A 39 31.26 -11.11 1.99
C ALA A 39 29.98 -10.70 1.24
N TYR A 40 30.05 -10.61 -0.09
CA TYR A 40 28.91 -10.30 -0.94
C TYR A 40 27.91 -11.47 -1.00
N ALA A 41 28.39 -12.70 -1.17
CA ALA A 41 27.53 -13.88 -1.12
C ALA A 41 26.84 -14.04 0.25
N ALA A 42 27.55 -13.78 1.35
CA ALA A 42 26.97 -13.76 2.68
C ALA A 42 25.89 -12.69 2.82
N HIS A 43 26.15 -11.47 2.36
CA HIS A 43 25.19 -10.36 2.38
C HIS A 43 23.90 -10.67 1.60
N LEU A 44 24.03 -11.22 0.39
CA LEU A 44 22.86 -11.60 -0.42
C LEU A 44 22.06 -12.74 0.22
N ARG A 45 22.72 -13.75 0.79
CA ARG A 45 22.06 -14.88 1.45
C ARG A 45 21.39 -14.49 2.76
N GLU A 46 22.06 -13.68 3.59
CA GLU A 46 21.50 -13.16 4.85
C GLU A 46 20.30 -12.22 4.61
N GLY A 47 20.33 -11.48 3.50
CA GLY A 47 19.27 -10.56 3.10
C GLY A 47 18.16 -11.16 2.22
N GLU A 48 18.27 -12.43 1.82
CA GLU A 48 17.39 -13.07 0.81
C GLU A 48 17.24 -12.23 -0.48
N LEU A 49 18.33 -11.60 -0.94
CA LEU A 49 18.34 -10.65 -2.05
C LEU A 49 18.55 -11.35 -3.40
N ASP A 50 17.78 -10.95 -4.41
CA ASP A 50 17.84 -11.47 -5.78
C ASP A 50 18.54 -10.45 -6.70
N THR A 51 19.59 -10.88 -7.40
CA THR A 51 20.38 -10.05 -8.31
C THR A 51 19.64 -9.71 -9.62
N ASP A 52 18.63 -10.50 -9.99
CA ASP A 52 17.98 -10.42 -11.31
C ASP A 52 16.90 -9.33 -11.38
N ILE A 53 16.53 -8.75 -10.23
CA ILE A 53 15.50 -7.71 -10.12
C ILE A 53 15.91 -6.40 -10.83
N PHE A 54 17.21 -6.20 -11.05
CA PHE A 54 17.74 -4.97 -11.63
C PHE A 54 17.97 -5.12 -13.13
N GLN A 55 16.88 -5.03 -13.90
CA GLN A 55 16.89 -5.05 -15.36
C GLN A 55 17.02 -3.63 -15.96
N PRO A 56 17.59 -3.46 -17.17
CA PRO A 56 17.72 -2.15 -17.80
C PRO A 56 16.34 -1.52 -18.06
N PRO A 57 16.13 -0.23 -17.71
CA PRO A 57 14.84 0.43 -17.93
C PRO A 57 14.47 0.47 -19.42
N PRO A 58 13.23 0.11 -19.80
CA PRO A 58 12.81 0.10 -21.20
C PRO A 58 12.70 1.52 -21.77
N GLY A 59 13.01 1.68 -23.05
CA GLY A 59 12.80 2.94 -23.79
C GLY A 59 13.89 4.01 -23.60
N LEU A 60 14.98 3.70 -22.88
CA LEU A 60 16.14 4.60 -22.77
C LEU A 60 17.24 4.21 -23.78
N PRO A 61 18.10 5.17 -24.21
CA PRO A 61 19.30 4.86 -24.95
C PRO A 61 20.16 3.84 -24.19
N LEU A 62 20.76 2.89 -24.93
CA LEU A 62 21.49 1.73 -24.37
C LEU A 62 22.46 2.09 -23.24
N ALA A 63 23.31 3.09 -23.45
CA ALA A 63 24.28 3.53 -22.44
C ALA A 63 23.62 4.05 -21.15
N ILE A 64 22.48 4.74 -21.26
CA ILE A 64 21.73 5.28 -20.11
C ILE A 64 20.99 4.15 -19.39
N ALA A 65 20.41 3.22 -20.15
CA ALA A 65 19.73 2.04 -19.61
C ALA A 65 20.72 1.16 -18.83
N TYR A 66 21.90 0.90 -19.40
CA TYR A 66 22.98 0.17 -18.76
C TYR A 66 23.49 0.88 -17.50
N PHE A 67 23.73 2.19 -17.56
CA PHE A 67 24.16 2.96 -16.38
C PHE A 67 23.14 2.84 -15.23
N ALA A 68 21.85 2.98 -15.52
CA ALA A 68 20.78 2.86 -14.52
C ALA A 68 20.62 1.43 -13.98
N GLN A 69 20.92 0.42 -14.79
CA GLN A 69 20.97 -0.97 -14.37
C GLN A 69 22.15 -1.21 -13.44
N ARG A 70 23.37 -0.92 -13.90
CA ARG A 70 24.63 -1.15 -13.17
C ARG A 70 24.66 -0.40 -11.85
N PHE A 71 24.16 0.84 -11.82
CA PHE A 71 24.05 1.59 -10.57
C PHE A 71 23.21 0.85 -9.51
N ARG A 72 22.08 0.26 -9.92
CA ARG A 72 21.24 -0.52 -9.01
C ARG A 72 21.87 -1.85 -8.63
N GLN A 73 22.50 -2.54 -9.57
CA GLN A 73 23.22 -3.79 -9.29
C GLN A 73 24.43 -3.60 -8.35
N CYS A 74 25.10 -2.45 -8.40
CA CYS A 74 26.22 -2.16 -7.50
C CYS A 74 25.79 -1.78 -6.07
N HIS A 75 24.50 -1.55 -5.83
CA HIS A 75 23.97 -1.08 -4.54
C HIS A 75 24.40 -1.97 -3.37
N ASP A 76 24.20 -3.28 -3.53
CA ASP A 76 24.45 -4.25 -2.45
C ASP A 76 25.95 -4.47 -2.23
N ILE A 77 26.75 -4.35 -3.30
CA ILE A 77 28.22 -4.29 -3.19
C ILE A 77 28.63 -3.07 -2.36
N TRP A 78 27.94 -1.94 -2.50
CA TRP A 78 28.27 -0.74 -1.73
C TRP A 78 27.90 -0.88 -0.25
N HIS A 79 26.86 -1.63 0.11
CA HIS A 79 26.60 -2.01 1.51
C HIS A 79 27.78 -2.79 2.09
N VAL A 80 28.27 -3.82 1.39
CA VAL A 80 29.40 -4.64 1.81
C VAL A 80 30.67 -3.80 1.97
N LEU A 81 30.99 -2.96 0.99
CA LEU A 81 32.18 -2.11 1.00
C LEU A 81 32.14 -1.04 2.09
N THR A 82 31.00 -0.37 2.27
CA THR A 82 30.88 0.71 3.25
C THR A 82 30.68 0.22 4.67
N GLY A 83 30.12 -0.99 4.83
CA GLY A 83 29.72 -1.55 6.11
C GLY A 83 28.42 -0.96 6.66
N TYR A 84 27.65 -0.23 5.85
CA TYR A 84 26.31 0.18 6.24
C TYR A 84 25.37 -1.01 6.12
N ALA A 85 24.71 -1.37 7.22
CA ALA A 85 23.74 -2.47 7.21
C ALA A 85 22.54 -2.14 6.29
N PRO A 86 21.87 -3.16 5.72
CA PRO A 86 20.63 -2.97 4.96
C PRO A 86 19.43 -2.73 5.91
N ASP A 87 19.60 -1.83 6.88
CA ASP A 87 18.57 -1.37 7.80
C ASP A 87 18.22 0.09 7.53
N VAL A 88 17.14 0.60 8.14
CA VAL A 88 16.67 1.97 7.87
C VAL A 88 17.77 3.02 8.07
N ARG A 89 18.65 2.84 9.07
CA ARG A 89 19.75 3.77 9.33
C ARG A 89 20.82 3.65 8.24
N GLY A 90 21.27 2.43 7.94
CA GLY A 90 22.31 2.17 6.96
C GLY A 90 21.90 2.54 5.55
N GLU A 91 20.64 2.38 5.17
CA GLU A 91 20.07 2.89 3.92
C GLU A 91 20.20 4.41 3.81
N ILE A 92 19.84 5.15 4.87
CA ILE A 92 19.98 6.62 4.90
C ILE A 92 21.45 7.03 4.77
N LEU A 93 22.36 6.31 5.43
CA LEU A 93 23.80 6.56 5.34
C LEU A 93 24.33 6.22 3.94
N LEU A 94 23.88 5.13 3.32
CA LEU A 94 24.29 4.74 1.98
C LEU A 94 23.74 5.72 0.94
N GLN A 95 22.52 6.22 1.07
CA GLN A 95 21.99 7.29 0.20
C GLN A 95 22.83 8.57 0.32
N ALA A 96 23.26 8.94 1.53
CA ALA A 96 24.14 10.09 1.73
C ALA A 96 25.50 9.88 1.07
N PHE A 97 26.08 8.68 1.20
CA PHE A 97 27.31 8.27 0.54
C PHE A 97 27.18 8.31 -0.99
N THR A 98 26.09 7.77 -1.53
CA THR A 98 25.73 7.77 -2.95
C THR A 98 25.59 9.18 -3.50
N HIS A 99 25.03 10.11 -2.74
CA HIS A 99 25.03 11.52 -3.12
C HIS A 99 26.45 12.09 -3.22
N GLY A 100 27.37 11.69 -2.33
CA GLY A 100 28.79 12.05 -2.42
C GLY A 100 29.47 11.52 -3.69
N GLN A 101 29.07 10.34 -4.16
CA GLN A 101 29.59 9.70 -5.38
C GLN A 101 29.03 10.32 -6.67
N LEU A 102 27.70 10.46 -6.76
CA LEU A 102 27.02 10.82 -8.00
C LEU A 102 26.70 12.32 -8.12
N GLY A 103 26.61 13.04 -7.00
CA GLY A 103 26.18 14.44 -6.97
C GLY A 103 24.72 14.70 -7.38
N THR A 104 23.93 13.65 -7.62
CA THR A 104 22.55 13.76 -8.09
C THR A 104 21.59 14.16 -6.94
N PRO A 105 20.47 14.85 -7.25
CA PRO A 105 19.57 15.39 -6.23
C PRO A 105 18.71 14.31 -5.54
N ALA A 106 18.44 13.18 -6.20
CA ALA A 106 17.59 12.11 -5.65
C ALA A 106 18.16 11.46 -4.36
N PRO A 107 19.40 10.92 -4.34
CA PRO A 107 19.97 10.34 -3.12
C PRO A 107 20.17 11.39 -2.01
N ARG A 108 20.43 12.66 -2.37
CA ARG A 108 20.47 13.77 -1.40
C ARG A 108 19.13 13.96 -0.71
N LEU A 109 18.04 14.00 -1.47
CA LEU A 109 16.71 14.19 -0.92
C LEU A 109 16.32 13.01 -0.03
N ALA A 110 16.58 11.77 -0.47
CA ALA A 110 16.35 10.56 0.32
C ALA A 110 17.12 10.60 1.66
N ALA A 111 18.41 10.94 1.62
CA ALA A 111 19.24 11.05 2.82
C ALA A 111 18.77 12.17 3.76
N VAL A 112 18.43 13.36 3.25
CA VAL A 112 17.97 14.49 4.07
C VAL A 112 16.62 14.21 4.70
N VAL A 113 15.64 13.76 3.91
CA VAL A 113 14.31 13.44 4.40
C VAL A 113 14.39 12.29 5.41
N GLY A 114 15.11 11.22 5.10
CA GLY A 114 15.30 10.10 6.02
C GLY A 114 16.00 10.53 7.32
N ALA A 115 17.09 11.29 7.23
CA ALA A 115 17.80 11.77 8.42
C ALA A 115 16.94 12.67 9.30
N LEU A 116 16.12 13.56 8.72
CA LEU A 116 15.20 14.42 9.46
C LEU A 116 14.03 13.65 10.06
N GLN A 117 13.43 12.74 9.29
CA GLN A 117 12.32 11.87 9.73
C GLN A 117 12.72 11.04 10.95
N TRP A 118 13.97 10.54 10.97
CA TRP A 118 14.46 9.65 12.01
C TRP A 118 15.37 10.34 13.05
N ALA A 119 15.61 11.65 12.95
CA ALA A 119 16.47 12.40 13.88
C ALA A 119 16.04 12.30 15.34
N ARG A 120 14.73 12.17 15.61
CA ARG A 120 14.21 12.00 16.98
C ARG A 120 14.57 10.65 17.59
N LYS A 121 14.61 9.59 16.79
CA LYS A 121 14.96 8.23 17.22
C LYS A 121 16.48 8.03 17.23
N TYR A 122 17.17 8.63 16.27
CA TYR A 122 18.62 8.56 16.11
C TYR A 122 19.20 10.00 16.04
N PRO A 123 19.45 10.66 17.17
CA PRO A 123 19.92 12.05 17.20
C PRO A 123 21.24 12.29 16.46
N ALA A 124 22.09 11.27 16.36
CA ALA A 124 23.35 11.33 15.62
C ALA A 124 23.17 11.20 14.09
N LEU A 125 22.00 10.77 13.60
CA LEU A 125 21.80 10.39 12.20
C LEU A 125 22.05 11.54 11.20
N PRO A 126 21.62 12.80 11.43
CA PRO A 126 21.96 13.89 10.53
C PRO A 126 23.48 14.12 10.40
N ARG A 127 24.20 14.03 11.53
CA ARG A 127 25.66 14.15 11.58
C ARG A 127 26.32 12.96 10.87
N ASP A 128 25.85 11.76 11.12
CA ASP A 128 26.38 10.53 10.53
C ASP A 128 26.11 10.50 9.02
N ALA A 129 24.94 10.96 8.56
CA ALA A 129 24.62 11.12 7.14
C ALA A 129 25.55 12.14 6.47
N TYR A 130 25.83 13.27 7.12
CA TYR A 130 26.81 14.23 6.62
C TYR A 130 28.23 13.62 6.53
N ARG A 131 28.63 12.80 7.51
CA ARG A 131 29.90 12.04 7.46
C ARG A 131 29.92 11.03 6.33
N ALA A 132 28.83 10.30 6.11
CA ALA A 132 28.69 9.35 5.01
C ALA A 132 28.76 10.06 3.64
N TYR A 133 28.15 11.23 3.49
CA TYR A 133 28.30 12.09 2.32
C TYR A 133 29.77 12.50 2.09
N ARG A 134 30.46 12.98 3.13
CA ARG A 134 31.89 13.33 3.03
C ARG A 134 32.75 12.13 2.65
N ARG A 135 32.46 10.95 3.20
CA ARG A 135 33.12 9.69 2.86
C ARG A 135 32.90 9.33 1.38
N GLY A 136 31.66 9.41 0.90
CA GLY A 136 31.34 9.19 -0.51
C GLY A 136 32.02 10.17 -1.46
N LYS A 137 32.17 11.44 -1.05
CA LYS A 137 32.88 12.45 -1.84
C LYS A 137 34.40 12.23 -1.90
N ALA A 138 34.98 11.63 -0.85
CA ALA A 138 36.42 11.37 -0.75
C ALA A 138 36.84 10.02 -1.38
N ALA A 139 35.91 9.06 -1.44
CA ALA A 139 36.15 7.76 -2.06
C ALA A 139 36.40 7.87 -3.57
N GLN A 140 37.09 6.88 -4.14
CA GLN A 140 37.15 6.72 -5.59
C GLN A 140 35.74 6.54 -6.17
N PHE A 141 35.59 6.83 -7.46
CA PHE A 141 34.29 6.70 -8.11
C PHE A 141 33.94 5.23 -8.34
N LEU A 142 33.10 4.69 -7.46
CA LEU A 142 32.86 3.25 -7.36
C LEU A 142 32.11 2.67 -8.57
N LEU A 143 31.32 3.49 -9.26
CA LEU A 143 30.52 2.99 -10.38
C LEU A 143 31.38 2.64 -11.61
N SER A 144 32.57 3.21 -11.74
CA SER A 144 33.53 2.86 -12.81
C SER A 144 34.40 1.64 -12.48
N VAL A 145 34.17 0.98 -11.33
CA VAL A 145 34.91 -0.22 -10.95
C VAL A 145 34.27 -1.45 -11.59
N ARG A 146 35.11 -2.34 -12.11
CA ARG A 146 34.73 -3.64 -12.62
C ARG A 146 34.82 -4.67 -11.50
N TRP A 147 33.70 -4.87 -10.81
CA TRP A 147 33.60 -5.76 -9.64
C TRP A 147 33.80 -7.23 -10.00
N GLU A 148 33.46 -7.57 -11.24
CA GLU A 148 33.53 -8.89 -11.84
C GLU A 148 34.93 -9.53 -11.72
N ASP A 149 35.98 -8.70 -11.68
CA ASP A 149 37.38 -9.14 -11.64
C ASP A 149 37.95 -9.15 -10.21
N LEU A 150 37.16 -8.77 -9.20
CA LEU A 150 37.64 -8.45 -7.84
C LEU A 150 37.08 -9.35 -6.74
N TRP A 151 36.40 -10.46 -7.08
CA TRP A 151 35.74 -11.31 -6.10
C TRP A 151 36.70 -11.99 -5.11
N ASP A 152 37.90 -12.35 -5.56
CA ASP A 152 38.92 -13.00 -4.72
C ASP A 152 39.80 -12.01 -3.95
N GLU A 153 39.61 -10.71 -4.16
CA GLU A 153 40.42 -9.68 -3.52
C GLU A 153 40.01 -9.49 -2.04
N PRO A 154 40.99 -9.33 -1.12
CA PRO A 154 40.71 -9.04 0.29
C PRO A 154 39.90 -7.75 0.46
N LEU A 155 38.78 -7.83 1.19
CA LEU A 155 37.82 -6.73 1.34
C LEU A 155 38.44 -5.49 2.00
N GLU A 156 39.30 -5.67 3.00
CA GLU A 156 39.99 -4.54 3.64
C GLU A 156 41.00 -3.88 2.69
N GLY A 157 41.72 -4.67 1.88
CA GLY A 157 42.61 -4.15 0.84
C GLY A 157 41.85 -3.32 -0.21
N LEU A 158 40.64 -3.76 -0.59
CA LEU A 158 39.76 -2.99 -1.46
C LEU A 158 39.28 -1.68 -0.81
N ARG A 159 38.93 -1.70 0.48
CA ARG A 159 38.50 -0.48 1.20
C ARG A 159 39.62 0.55 1.28
N GLU A 160 40.85 0.12 1.49
CA GLU A 160 42.03 0.99 1.45
C GLU A 160 42.25 1.55 0.04
N ARG A 161 42.30 0.67 -0.98
CA ARG A 161 42.51 1.06 -2.39
C ARG A 161 41.48 2.05 -2.91
N LEU A 162 40.22 1.88 -2.52
CA LEU A 162 39.09 2.73 -2.93
C LEU A 162 38.90 3.98 -2.05
N ASN A 163 39.79 4.20 -1.08
CA ASN A 163 39.72 5.30 -0.12
C ASN A 163 38.42 5.35 0.68
N LEU A 164 37.93 4.17 1.11
CA LEU A 164 36.72 4.01 1.91
C LEU A 164 37.00 4.04 3.42
N GLY A 165 38.27 3.94 3.86
CA GLY A 165 38.66 3.82 5.26
C GLY A 165 38.28 2.47 5.90
N GLY A 166 38.81 2.18 7.09
CA GLY A 166 38.55 0.92 7.81
C GLY A 166 37.10 0.76 8.28
N ARG A 167 36.72 -0.49 8.60
CA ARG A 167 35.38 -0.86 9.11
C ARG A 167 34.94 0.06 10.25
N LEU A 168 33.79 0.72 10.10
CA LEU A 168 33.18 1.46 11.22
C LEU A 168 32.80 0.48 12.32
N ALA A 169 33.25 0.72 13.56
CA ALA A 169 32.90 -0.09 14.71
C ALA A 169 31.37 -0.15 14.90
N PRO A 170 30.79 -1.26 15.38
CA PRO A 170 29.37 -1.34 15.68
C PRO A 170 29.04 -0.29 16.75
N VAL A 171 28.22 0.70 16.41
CA VAL A 171 27.75 1.71 17.36
C VAL A 171 26.53 1.12 18.08
N ASP A 172 26.72 0.77 19.34
CA ASP A 172 25.73 0.39 20.35
C ASP A 172 24.61 -0.55 19.88
N ALA A 173 24.93 -1.85 19.89
CA ALA A 173 23.93 -2.91 20.00
C ALA A 173 23.26 -2.80 21.38
N GLY A 174 22.20 -1.99 21.47
CA GLY A 174 21.24 -2.06 22.56
C GLY A 174 20.61 -3.44 22.59
N ALA A 175 20.70 -4.08 23.76
CA ALA A 175 20.28 -5.45 24.02
C ALA A 175 18.91 -5.82 23.42
N GLY A 176 18.94 -6.88 22.61
CA GLY A 176 17.78 -7.50 22.00
C GLY A 176 18.23 -8.70 21.19
N VAL A 177 18.57 -9.78 21.89
CA VAL A 177 18.63 -11.11 21.28
C VAL A 177 17.24 -11.41 20.74
N THR A 178 17.08 -11.27 19.44
CA THR A 178 16.08 -12.04 18.70
C THR A 178 16.87 -12.88 17.71
N THR A 179 17.04 -14.14 18.09
CA THR A 179 17.15 -15.25 17.15
C THR A 179 16.36 -14.92 15.90
N ALA A 180 17.04 -14.87 14.75
CA ALA A 180 16.41 -14.87 13.45
C ALA A 180 15.65 -16.19 13.31
N VAL A 181 14.43 -16.21 13.84
CA VAL A 181 13.37 -16.96 13.22
C VAL A 181 13.18 -16.27 11.89
N SER A 182 13.62 -16.90 10.80
CA SER A 182 13.19 -16.51 9.46
C SER A 182 11.70 -16.20 9.53
N PRO A 183 11.24 -15.01 9.11
CA PRO A 183 9.82 -14.73 9.17
C PRO A 183 9.13 -15.85 8.36
N PRO A 184 8.08 -16.50 8.89
CA PRO A 184 7.35 -17.45 8.09
C PRO A 184 6.88 -16.71 6.84
N LEU A 185 7.26 -17.25 5.67
CA LEU A 185 7.00 -16.77 4.33
C LEU A 185 5.51 -16.35 4.13
N ALA A 186 5.10 -15.14 4.55
CA ALA A 186 3.68 -14.69 4.48
C ALA A 186 3.37 -13.19 4.71
N ALA A 187 4.31 -12.31 5.07
CA ALA A 187 3.97 -10.91 5.46
C ALA A 187 4.21 -9.88 4.33
N TYR A 188 3.23 -9.02 4.07
CA TYR A 188 3.41 -7.80 3.26
C TYR A 188 3.92 -6.66 4.16
N GLN A 189 4.63 -5.69 3.58
CA GLN A 189 5.10 -4.52 4.33
C GLN A 189 4.03 -3.44 4.37
N VAL A 190 3.90 -2.74 5.50
CA VAL A 190 2.96 -1.61 5.65
C VAL A 190 3.74 -0.33 5.89
N THR A 191 3.51 0.66 5.04
CA THR A 191 3.95 2.03 5.25
C THR A 191 2.72 2.89 5.47
N ASP A 192 2.53 3.35 6.70
CA ASP A 192 1.38 4.18 7.07
C ASP A 192 1.83 5.62 7.35
N HIS A 193 1.29 6.56 6.56
CA HIS A 193 1.57 7.98 6.67
C HIS A 193 0.45 8.78 7.34
N SER A 194 -0.61 8.13 7.83
CA SER A 194 -1.81 8.77 8.40
C SER A 194 -1.43 9.78 9.49
N VAL A 195 -1.93 11.01 9.35
CA VAL A 195 -1.62 12.14 10.24
C VAL A 195 -2.09 11.86 11.68
N LEU A 196 -3.28 11.27 11.84
CA LEU A 196 -3.90 11.04 13.14
C LEU A 196 -3.47 9.74 13.81
N LEU A 197 -2.82 8.82 13.08
CA LEU A 197 -2.40 7.51 13.60
C LEU A 197 -1.61 7.64 14.91
N GLY A 198 -0.61 8.51 14.94
CA GLY A 198 0.23 8.70 16.12
C GLY A 198 -0.54 9.26 17.34
N LEU A 199 -1.59 10.04 17.11
CA LEU A 199 -2.48 10.51 18.18
C LEU A 199 -3.35 9.37 18.71
N TYR A 200 -4.08 8.69 17.82
CA TYR A 200 -4.99 7.62 18.20
C TYR A 200 -4.30 6.46 18.90
N ARG A 201 -3.13 6.04 18.41
CA ARG A 201 -2.33 4.99 19.06
C ARG A 201 -1.99 5.33 20.50
N ARG A 202 -1.44 6.52 20.74
CA ARG A 202 -1.02 6.98 22.06
C ARG A 202 -2.18 7.12 23.05
N VAL A 203 -3.30 7.66 22.59
CA VAL A 203 -4.42 8.03 23.48
C VAL A 203 -5.38 6.87 23.69
N LEU A 204 -5.61 6.05 22.67
CA LEU A 204 -6.72 5.09 22.62
C LEU A 204 -6.28 3.67 22.25
N TRP A 205 -5.79 3.47 21.02
CA TRP A 205 -5.69 2.12 20.44
C TRP A 205 -4.67 1.23 21.14
N ASP A 206 -3.46 1.73 21.46
CA ASP A 206 -2.46 0.91 22.14
C ASP A 206 -2.93 0.49 23.56
N ARG A 207 -3.72 1.37 24.22
CA ARG A 207 -4.34 1.05 25.52
C ARG A 207 -5.43 0.01 25.37
N LEU A 208 -6.33 0.16 24.41
CA LEU A 208 -7.39 -0.82 24.17
C LEU A 208 -6.80 -2.20 23.86
N VAL A 209 -5.86 -2.27 22.92
CA VAL A 209 -5.18 -3.52 22.55
C VAL A 209 -4.59 -4.22 23.76
N ALA A 210 -3.98 -3.49 24.70
CA ALA A 210 -3.42 -4.07 25.92
C ALA A 210 -4.46 -4.76 26.82
N HIS A 211 -5.72 -4.30 26.82
CA HIS A 211 -6.77 -4.77 27.72
C HIS A 211 -7.72 -5.81 27.10
N ILE A 212 -7.71 -6.01 25.77
CA ILE A 212 -8.55 -7.03 25.13
C ILE A 212 -8.13 -8.43 25.63
N PRO A 213 -9.04 -9.30 26.08
CA PRO A 213 -8.68 -10.68 26.47
C PRO A 213 -8.19 -11.53 25.29
N ARG A 214 -7.28 -12.49 25.55
CA ARG A 214 -6.81 -13.43 24.52
C ARG A 214 -7.90 -14.31 23.92
N GLY A 215 -8.98 -14.56 24.66
CA GLY A 215 -10.13 -15.35 24.19
C GLY A 215 -10.96 -14.67 23.11
N ILE A 216 -10.83 -13.35 22.93
CA ILE A 216 -11.45 -12.64 21.81
C ILE A 216 -10.54 -12.78 20.60
N THR A 217 -11.04 -13.36 19.51
CA THR A 217 -10.24 -13.52 18.29
C THR A 217 -10.18 -12.21 17.50
N PRO A 218 -9.09 -11.93 16.75
CA PRO A 218 -9.02 -10.77 15.87
C PRO A 218 -10.19 -10.69 14.89
N ASN A 219 -10.57 -11.82 14.30
CA ASN A 219 -11.70 -11.90 13.37
C ASN A 219 -13.03 -11.47 14.00
N THR A 220 -13.21 -11.67 15.31
CA THR A 220 -14.38 -11.17 16.04
C THR A 220 -14.39 -9.65 16.07
N LEU A 221 -13.23 -9.01 16.24
CA LEU A 221 -13.09 -7.56 16.21
C LEU A 221 -13.38 -7.02 14.79
N THR A 222 -12.81 -7.65 13.76
CA THR A 222 -13.08 -7.31 12.36
C THR A 222 -14.58 -7.40 12.04
N ILE A 223 -15.26 -8.50 12.39
CA ILE A 223 -16.70 -8.67 12.15
C ILE A 223 -17.51 -7.61 12.93
N ALA A 224 -17.14 -7.33 14.18
CA ALA A 224 -17.80 -6.31 14.97
C ALA A 224 -17.63 -4.91 14.37
N ALA A 225 -16.45 -4.59 13.82
CA ALA A 225 -16.20 -3.34 13.10
C ALA A 225 -17.19 -3.17 11.95
N GLN A 226 -17.43 -4.23 11.19
CA GLN A 226 -18.34 -4.21 10.03
C GLN A 226 -19.80 -4.07 10.40
N VAL A 227 -20.25 -4.76 11.47
CA VAL A 227 -21.61 -4.58 11.98
C VAL A 227 -21.85 -3.14 12.38
N LEU A 228 -20.88 -2.52 13.06
CA LEU A 228 -20.95 -1.11 13.46
C LEU A 228 -20.94 -0.17 12.24
N GLY A 229 -20.13 -0.45 11.22
CA GLY A 229 -20.14 0.30 9.96
C GLY A 229 -21.51 0.28 9.28
N GLY A 230 -22.16 -0.89 9.21
CA GLY A 230 -23.51 -1.03 8.67
C GLY A 230 -24.59 -0.33 9.52
N LEU A 231 -24.50 -0.43 10.85
CA LEU A 231 -25.38 0.29 11.77
C LEU A 231 -25.26 1.82 11.60
N SER A 232 -24.04 2.33 11.37
CA SER A 232 -23.81 3.74 11.08
C SER A 232 -24.63 4.21 9.88
N VAL A 233 -24.62 3.45 8.78
CA VAL A 233 -25.42 3.79 7.59
C VAL A 233 -26.91 3.79 7.91
N GLY A 234 -27.38 2.83 8.70
CA GLY A 234 -28.78 2.77 9.15
C GLY A 234 -29.19 4.00 9.96
N PHE A 235 -28.36 4.43 10.92
CA PHE A 235 -28.60 5.63 11.70
C PHE A 235 -28.49 6.90 10.85
N ALA A 236 -27.50 7.02 9.98
CA ALA A 236 -27.34 8.15 9.07
C ALA A 236 -28.53 8.29 8.10
N LEU A 237 -29.10 7.16 7.63
CA LEU A 237 -30.29 7.15 6.77
C LEU A 237 -31.55 7.58 7.53
N ALA A 238 -31.70 7.16 8.78
CA ALA A 238 -32.80 7.62 9.62
C ALA A 238 -32.65 9.12 9.96
N ALA A 239 -31.41 9.55 10.22
CA ALA A 239 -31.08 10.94 10.53
C ALA A 239 -31.37 11.89 9.35
N SER A 240 -30.97 11.51 8.14
CA SER A 240 -31.22 12.32 6.92
C SER A 240 -32.70 12.46 6.56
N ARG A 241 -33.57 11.64 7.14
CA ARG A 241 -35.04 11.71 6.96
C ARG A 241 -35.76 12.58 8.01
N GLY A 242 -34.99 13.32 8.82
CA GLY A 242 -35.52 14.32 9.76
C GLY A 242 -35.19 14.03 11.23
N ALA A 243 -34.68 12.85 11.56
CA ALA A 243 -34.26 12.49 12.92
C ALA A 243 -32.79 12.81 13.18
N HIS A 244 -32.36 14.06 12.90
CA HIS A 244 -30.95 14.49 12.90
C HIS A 244 -30.15 14.11 14.16
N GLY A 245 -30.78 14.01 15.34
CA GLY A 245 -30.12 13.53 16.57
C GLY A 245 -29.52 12.12 16.44
N LEU A 246 -30.01 11.29 15.52
CA LEU A 246 -29.45 9.96 15.23
C LEU A 246 -28.07 10.00 14.56
N TYR A 247 -27.61 11.16 14.05
CA TYR A 247 -26.21 11.30 13.64
C TYR A 247 -25.23 11.08 14.80
N ALA A 248 -25.63 11.31 16.05
CA ALA A 248 -24.78 10.97 17.20
C ALA A 248 -24.57 9.44 17.34
N ALA A 249 -25.60 8.66 17.05
CA ALA A 249 -25.50 7.19 17.03
C ALA A 249 -24.68 6.71 15.82
N ALA A 250 -24.86 7.34 14.65
CA ALA A 250 -24.04 7.07 13.47
C ALA A 250 -22.54 7.33 13.77
N ALA A 251 -22.21 8.49 14.32
CA ALA A 251 -20.87 8.89 14.70
C ALA A 251 -20.21 7.90 15.67
N LEU A 252 -20.95 7.48 16.71
CA LEU A 252 -20.46 6.50 17.67
C LEU A 252 -20.16 5.15 16.99
N CYS A 253 -21.08 4.68 16.15
CA CYS A 253 -20.94 3.43 15.42
C CYS A 253 -19.74 3.46 14.47
N ILE A 254 -19.59 4.49 13.63
CA ILE A 254 -18.47 4.54 12.67
C ILE A 254 -17.13 4.79 13.33
N PHE A 255 -17.09 5.54 14.44
CA PHE A 255 -15.87 5.72 15.23
C PHE A 255 -15.43 4.41 15.90
N ALA A 256 -16.39 3.67 16.46
CA ALA A 256 -16.13 2.36 17.03
C ALA A 256 -15.71 1.35 15.96
N SER A 257 -16.32 1.41 14.77
CA SER A 257 -15.91 0.63 13.59
C SER A 257 -14.44 0.88 13.24
N LEU A 258 -14.04 2.14 13.01
CA LEU A 258 -12.63 2.53 12.77
C LEU A 258 -11.70 2.04 13.88
N THR A 259 -12.13 2.15 15.13
CA THR A 259 -11.32 1.74 16.28
C THR A 259 -11.09 0.23 16.28
N LEU A 260 -12.12 -0.58 16.03
CA LEU A 260 -12.01 -2.03 15.99
C LEU A 260 -11.14 -2.52 14.82
N ASP A 261 -11.31 -1.88 13.66
CA ASP A 261 -10.53 -2.07 12.43
C ASP A 261 -9.03 -1.78 12.64
N ASN A 262 -8.67 -0.75 13.40
CA ASN A 262 -7.27 -0.42 13.64
C ASN A 262 -6.59 -1.28 14.71
N ILE A 263 -7.36 -1.95 15.58
CA ILE A 263 -6.83 -2.73 16.70
C ILE A 263 -6.82 -4.23 16.47
N ASP A 264 -7.55 -4.75 15.48
CA ASP A 264 -7.67 -6.19 15.25
C ASP A 264 -6.33 -6.83 14.83
N GLY A 265 -5.60 -6.24 13.89
CA GLY A 265 -4.28 -6.67 13.46
C GLY A 265 -3.23 -6.47 14.55
N ALA A 266 -3.36 -5.41 15.35
CA ALA A 266 -2.50 -5.19 16.53
C ALA A 266 -2.73 -6.27 17.60
N HIS A 267 -3.99 -6.62 17.85
CA HIS A 267 -4.38 -7.70 18.75
C HIS A 267 -3.95 -9.07 18.22
N ALA A 268 -4.06 -9.32 16.91
CA ALA A 268 -3.56 -10.52 16.25
C ALA A 268 -2.06 -10.72 16.50
N ARG A 269 -1.25 -9.66 16.28
CA ARG A 269 0.20 -9.71 16.53
C ARG A 269 0.53 -9.92 18.01
N ARG A 270 -0.16 -9.21 18.92
CA ARG A 270 0.05 -9.35 20.37
C ARG A 270 -0.27 -10.77 20.88
N THR A 271 -1.25 -11.42 20.27
CA THR A 271 -1.75 -12.72 20.74
C THR A 271 -1.27 -13.91 19.91
N GLY A 272 -0.48 -13.70 18.85
CA GLY A 272 -0.01 -14.77 17.97
C GLY A 272 -1.12 -15.38 17.09
N GLN A 273 -2.21 -14.63 16.86
CA GLN A 273 -3.40 -15.08 16.11
C GLN A 273 -3.45 -14.55 14.66
N SER A 274 -2.33 -14.08 14.13
CA SER A 274 -2.22 -13.66 12.72
C SER A 274 -2.38 -14.86 11.78
N SER A 275 -3.22 -14.74 10.75
CA SER A 275 -3.47 -15.82 9.79
C SER A 275 -3.84 -15.29 8.40
N ARG A 276 -3.64 -16.11 7.36
CA ARG A 276 -4.03 -15.79 5.97
C ARG A 276 -5.54 -15.58 5.84
N ARG A 277 -6.33 -16.33 6.62
CA ARG A 277 -7.80 -16.17 6.71
C ARG A 277 -8.19 -14.87 7.39
N GLY A 278 -7.49 -14.51 8.47
CA GLY A 278 -7.69 -13.22 9.13
C GLY A 278 -7.43 -12.06 8.19
N GLU A 279 -6.35 -12.10 7.42
CA GLU A 279 -6.05 -11.09 6.40
C GLU A 279 -7.10 -11.03 5.29
N LEU A 280 -7.57 -12.17 4.77
CA LEU A 280 -8.66 -12.18 3.78
C LEU A 280 -9.94 -11.55 4.34
N LEU A 281 -10.24 -11.82 5.60
CA LEU A 281 -11.43 -11.31 6.27
C LEU A 281 -11.31 -9.80 6.49
N ASP A 282 -10.20 -9.34 7.04
CA ASP A 282 -9.83 -7.94 7.28
C ASP A 282 -9.93 -7.11 5.99
N HIS A 283 -8.99 -7.31 5.06
CA HIS A 283 -8.92 -6.53 3.81
C HIS A 283 -10.16 -6.67 2.93
N GLY A 284 -10.79 -7.85 2.95
CA GLY A 284 -12.01 -8.09 2.20
C GLY A 284 -13.19 -7.31 2.75
N LEU A 285 -13.25 -7.09 4.05
CA LEU A 285 -14.33 -6.37 4.71
C LEU A 285 -14.05 -4.86 4.81
N ASP A 286 -12.80 -4.41 4.83
CA ASP A 286 -12.42 -2.98 4.85
C ASP A 286 -13.07 -2.18 3.71
N GLY A 287 -13.23 -2.82 2.54
CA GLY A 287 -13.93 -2.22 1.39
C GLY A 287 -15.40 -1.91 1.69
N LEU A 288 -16.06 -2.73 2.52
CA LEU A 288 -17.45 -2.53 2.93
C LEU A 288 -17.59 -1.42 3.97
N THR A 289 -16.71 -1.37 4.97
CA THR A 289 -16.67 -0.25 5.92
C THR A 289 -16.31 1.06 5.22
N SER A 290 -15.32 1.06 4.33
CA SER A 290 -14.97 2.23 3.51
C SER A 290 -16.16 2.74 2.71
N THR A 291 -16.98 1.85 2.15
CA THR A 291 -18.23 2.21 1.45
C THR A 291 -19.25 2.79 2.41
N SER A 292 -19.38 2.22 3.61
CA SER A 292 -20.30 2.69 4.64
C SER A 292 -20.00 4.13 5.07
N VAL A 293 -18.72 4.51 5.16
CA VAL A 293 -18.27 5.88 5.42
C VAL A 293 -18.73 6.84 4.32
N LEU A 294 -18.52 6.47 3.05
CA LEU A 294 -18.86 7.32 1.91
C LEU A 294 -20.37 7.48 1.72
N VAL A 295 -21.15 6.41 1.95
CA VAL A 295 -22.62 6.46 1.94
C VAL A 295 -23.14 7.31 3.10
N SER A 296 -22.59 7.17 4.31
CA SER A 296 -22.98 8.01 5.47
C SER A 296 -22.67 9.49 5.22
N THR A 297 -21.51 9.78 4.62
CA THR A 297 -21.14 11.14 4.18
C THR A 297 -22.13 11.69 3.16
N GLY A 298 -22.51 10.88 2.15
CA GLY A 298 -23.48 11.29 1.14
C GLY A 298 -24.89 11.52 1.70
N LEU A 299 -25.31 10.73 2.70
CA LEU A 299 -26.56 10.92 3.42
C LEU A 299 -26.54 12.20 4.27
N LEU A 300 -25.41 12.50 4.93
CA LEU A 300 -25.23 13.73 5.71
C LEU A 300 -25.26 14.99 4.85
N LEU A 301 -24.71 14.93 3.63
CA LEU A 301 -24.68 16.06 2.70
C LEU A 301 -25.89 16.12 1.77
N HIS A 302 -26.88 15.23 1.97
CA HIS A 302 -28.09 15.11 1.15
C HIS A 302 -27.79 15.02 -0.36
N LEU A 303 -26.81 14.19 -0.71
CA LEU A 303 -26.41 14.02 -2.10
C LEU A 303 -27.47 13.29 -2.90
N ASP A 304 -27.67 13.76 -4.15
CA ASP A 304 -28.39 12.97 -5.12
C ASP A 304 -27.60 11.70 -5.51
N ALA A 305 -28.29 10.82 -6.24
CA ALA A 305 -27.75 9.51 -6.59
C ALA A 305 -26.47 9.56 -7.42
N LEU A 306 -26.34 10.58 -8.28
CA LEU A 306 -25.17 10.74 -9.13
C LEU A 306 -23.96 11.14 -8.28
N TRP A 307 -24.11 12.16 -7.43
CA TRP A 307 -23.00 12.66 -6.62
C TRP A 307 -22.57 11.67 -5.53
N MET A 308 -23.52 10.98 -4.90
CA MET A 308 -23.19 9.91 -3.96
C MET A 308 -22.53 8.73 -4.67
N GLY A 309 -23.03 8.35 -5.84
CA GLY A 309 -22.41 7.34 -6.69
C GLY A 309 -20.98 7.71 -7.07
N ALA A 310 -20.74 8.95 -7.49
CA ALA A 310 -19.41 9.45 -7.88
C ALA A 310 -18.42 9.47 -6.71
N LEU A 311 -18.87 9.91 -5.53
CA LEU A 311 -18.08 9.87 -4.30
C LEU A 311 -17.69 8.43 -3.94
N CYS A 312 -18.66 7.51 -3.94
CA CYS A 312 -18.42 6.09 -3.67
C CYS A 312 -17.51 5.45 -4.73
N ALA A 313 -17.70 5.79 -6.01
CA ALA A 313 -16.86 5.32 -7.12
C ALA A 313 -15.39 5.70 -6.93
N LEU A 314 -15.11 6.98 -6.69
CA LEU A 314 -13.73 7.45 -6.53
C LEU A 314 -13.08 6.87 -5.28
N GLY A 315 -13.80 6.81 -4.16
CA GLY A 315 -13.29 6.22 -2.93
C GLY A 315 -13.02 4.72 -3.07
N ALA A 316 -13.97 3.95 -3.63
CA ALA A 316 -13.83 2.51 -3.84
C ALA A 316 -12.76 2.16 -4.88
N LEU A 317 -12.61 2.96 -5.94
CA LEU A 317 -11.51 2.82 -6.91
C LEU A 317 -10.16 3.13 -6.27
N THR A 318 -10.06 4.15 -5.42
CA THR A 318 -8.83 4.49 -4.69
C THR A 318 -8.42 3.37 -3.75
N PHE A 319 -9.39 2.83 -3.00
CA PHE A 319 -9.20 1.66 -2.15
C PHE A 319 -8.71 0.45 -2.98
N ALA A 320 -9.44 0.09 -4.04
CA ALA A 320 -9.09 -1.02 -4.90
C ALA A 320 -7.72 -0.85 -5.60
N ALA A 321 -7.36 0.37 -6.00
CA ALA A 321 -6.05 0.67 -6.59
C ALA A 321 -4.90 0.48 -5.58
N THR A 322 -5.13 0.80 -4.30
CA THR A 322 -4.15 0.61 -3.23
C THR A 322 -3.87 -0.88 -2.99
N PHE A 323 -4.90 -1.71 -2.90
CA PHE A 323 -4.74 -3.16 -2.77
C PHE A 323 -4.25 -3.84 -4.05
N TRP A 324 -4.63 -3.30 -5.21
CA TRP A 324 -4.07 -3.74 -6.48
C TRP A 324 -2.57 -3.46 -6.54
N GLU A 325 -2.11 -2.27 -6.18
CA GLU A 325 -0.68 -1.97 -6.02
C GLU A 325 -0.01 -2.94 -5.05
N GLN A 326 -0.54 -3.08 -3.82
CA GLN A 326 0.00 -4.00 -2.81
C GLN A 326 0.11 -5.44 -3.34
N SER A 327 -0.87 -5.91 -4.11
CA SER A 327 -0.84 -7.27 -4.68
C SER A 327 0.31 -7.50 -5.66
N ARG A 328 0.86 -6.42 -6.23
CA ARG A 328 1.94 -6.43 -7.22
C ARG A 328 3.30 -6.08 -6.62
N THR A 329 3.32 -5.13 -5.68
CA THR A 329 4.55 -4.58 -5.09
C THR A 329 4.92 -5.24 -3.76
N GLY A 330 3.97 -5.90 -3.09
CA GLY A 330 4.15 -6.45 -1.74
C GLY A 330 4.13 -5.40 -0.62
N VAL A 331 3.90 -4.13 -0.94
CA VAL A 331 3.89 -3.02 0.01
C VAL A 331 2.53 -2.33 0.02
N LEU A 332 1.89 -2.27 1.19
CA LEU A 332 0.70 -1.47 1.42
C LEU A 332 1.12 -0.07 1.85
N ILE A 333 0.77 0.94 1.05
CA ILE A 333 1.09 2.35 1.33
C ILE A 333 -0.20 3.09 1.65
N LEU A 334 -0.36 3.52 2.90
CA LEU A 334 -1.49 4.34 3.34
C LEU A 334 -1.10 5.82 3.29
N PRO A 335 -1.90 6.68 2.62
CA PRO A 335 -1.58 8.09 2.46
C PRO A 335 -1.76 8.87 3.76
N ALA A 336 -1.25 10.11 3.79
CA ALA A 336 -1.36 10.98 4.96
C ALA A 336 -2.80 11.40 5.29
N VAL A 337 -3.65 11.53 4.27
CA VAL A 337 -5.09 11.73 4.42
C VAL A 337 -5.76 10.45 3.92
N GLY A 338 -6.12 9.58 4.86
CA GLY A 338 -6.68 8.27 4.58
C GLY A 338 -7.99 8.00 5.33
N PRO A 339 -8.33 6.73 5.56
CA PRO A 339 -9.53 6.33 6.29
C PRO A 339 -9.62 6.96 7.70
N THR A 340 -8.51 6.99 8.43
CA THR A 340 -8.47 7.54 9.80
C THR A 340 -8.88 9.02 9.82
N GLU A 341 -8.31 9.83 8.94
CA GLU A 341 -8.63 11.27 8.83
C GLU A 341 -10.07 11.48 8.35
N GLY A 342 -10.48 10.74 7.31
CA GLY A 342 -11.81 10.84 6.72
C GLY A 342 -12.93 10.50 7.70
N VAL A 343 -12.80 9.37 8.41
CA VAL A 343 -13.78 8.95 9.43
C VAL A 343 -13.78 9.91 10.62
N SER A 344 -12.60 10.38 11.06
CA SER A 344 -12.54 11.36 12.16
C SER A 344 -13.26 12.67 11.80
N ALA A 345 -13.08 13.15 10.57
CA ALA A 345 -13.77 14.34 10.08
C ALA A 345 -15.29 14.11 10.00
N LEU A 346 -15.72 12.95 9.48
CA LEU A 346 -17.14 12.58 9.42
C LEU A 346 -17.77 12.57 10.81
N VAL A 347 -17.14 11.90 11.78
CA VAL A 347 -17.60 11.82 13.18
C VAL A 347 -17.81 13.22 13.78
N VAL A 348 -16.86 14.13 13.56
CA VAL A 348 -16.98 15.52 14.05
C VAL A 348 -18.20 16.21 13.43
N VAL A 349 -18.39 16.10 12.11
CA VAL A 349 -19.50 16.74 11.43
C VAL A 349 -20.84 16.12 11.83
N GLU A 350 -20.92 14.79 11.94
CA GLU A 350 -22.12 14.09 12.40
C GLU A 350 -22.53 14.51 13.82
N LEU A 351 -21.57 14.61 14.75
CA LEU A 351 -21.85 15.09 16.11
C LEU A 351 -22.30 16.56 16.13
N LEU A 352 -21.71 17.41 15.30
CA LEU A 352 -22.13 18.81 15.18
C LEU A 352 -23.56 18.91 14.66
N VAL A 353 -23.91 18.16 13.61
CA VAL A 353 -25.27 18.12 13.04
C VAL A 353 -26.27 17.55 14.04
N ALA A 354 -25.89 16.53 14.82
CA ALA A 354 -26.74 15.96 15.84
C ALA A 354 -27.16 16.98 16.92
N VAL A 355 -26.28 17.93 17.25
CA VAL A 355 -26.50 18.95 18.29
C VAL A 355 -27.12 20.22 17.71
N LEU A 356 -26.63 20.69 16.57
CA LEU A 356 -26.98 21.99 15.99
C LEU A 356 -28.19 21.92 15.05
N GLY A 357 -28.69 20.72 14.74
CA GLY A 357 -29.71 20.49 13.73
C GLY A 357 -29.11 20.21 12.36
N ASP A 358 -29.99 20.00 11.36
CA ASP A 358 -29.62 19.70 9.97
C ASP A 358 -29.73 20.96 9.09
N PRO A 359 -28.66 21.78 8.99
CA PRO A 359 -28.75 23.06 8.30
C PRO A 359 -28.69 22.91 6.78
N ALA A 360 -29.58 23.63 6.09
CA ALA A 360 -29.65 23.64 4.62
C ALA A 360 -28.35 24.09 3.91
N TRP A 361 -27.45 24.82 4.59
CA TRP A 361 -26.17 25.22 4.00
C TRP A 361 -25.15 24.06 3.90
N LEU A 362 -25.39 22.93 4.58
CA LEU A 362 -24.62 21.69 4.39
C LEU A 362 -25.13 20.86 3.20
N HIS A 363 -26.31 21.15 2.69
CA HIS A 363 -26.93 20.37 1.62
C HIS A 363 -26.37 20.78 0.27
N LEU A 364 -26.20 19.80 -0.62
CA LEU A 364 -25.90 20.08 -2.01
C LEU A 364 -27.09 20.80 -2.67
N SER A 365 -26.85 22.01 -3.18
CA SER A 365 -27.84 22.75 -3.97
C SER A 365 -27.36 22.93 -5.41
N ARG A 366 -28.27 22.74 -6.38
CA ARG A 366 -28.02 23.01 -7.80
C ARG A 366 -28.25 24.49 -8.17
N GLU A 367 -28.94 25.23 -7.32
CA GLU A 367 -29.32 26.63 -7.57
C GLU A 367 -28.32 27.62 -6.97
N ARG A 368 -27.62 27.24 -5.89
CA ARG A 368 -26.70 28.10 -5.16
C ARG A 368 -25.48 27.32 -4.70
N VAL A 369 -24.33 28.00 -4.67
CA VAL A 369 -23.12 27.43 -4.07
C VAL A 369 -23.27 27.46 -2.55
N THR A 370 -23.46 26.29 -1.95
CA THR A 370 -23.49 26.11 -0.50
C THR A 370 -22.12 25.64 0.01
N PRO A 371 -21.77 25.87 1.29
CA PRO A 371 -20.62 25.22 1.89
C PRO A 371 -20.63 23.69 1.72
N GLY A 372 -21.81 23.07 1.78
CA GLY A 372 -22.00 21.65 1.43
C GLY A 372 -21.53 21.30 0.02
N ALA A 373 -21.93 22.08 -1.00
CA ALA A 373 -21.49 21.88 -2.37
C ALA A 373 -19.97 22.01 -2.52
N VAL A 374 -19.34 22.98 -1.84
CA VAL A 374 -17.88 23.13 -1.82
C VAL A 374 -17.22 21.93 -1.16
N LEU A 375 -17.75 21.44 -0.04
CA LEU A 375 -17.24 20.26 0.65
C LEU A 375 -17.33 19.01 -0.23
N VAL A 376 -18.41 18.81 -0.97
CA VAL A 376 -18.55 17.70 -1.93
C VAL A 376 -17.45 17.76 -3.00
N LEU A 377 -17.20 18.94 -3.58
CA LEU A 377 -16.14 19.12 -4.57
C LEU A 377 -14.75 18.83 -3.99
N ILE A 378 -14.50 19.25 -2.74
CA ILE A 378 -13.26 18.94 -2.03
C ILE A 378 -13.13 17.42 -1.84
N LEU A 379 -14.15 16.73 -1.34
CA LEU A 379 -14.13 15.28 -1.11
C LEU A 379 -13.90 14.50 -2.41
N VAL A 380 -14.65 14.84 -3.46
CA VAL A 380 -14.48 14.27 -4.81
C VAL A 380 -13.06 14.53 -5.32
N GLY A 381 -12.55 15.76 -5.17
CA GLY A 381 -11.20 16.14 -5.57
C GLY A 381 -10.11 15.37 -4.81
N VAL A 382 -10.25 15.22 -3.48
CA VAL A 382 -9.33 14.46 -2.63
C VAL A 382 -9.25 13.01 -3.10
N HIS A 383 -10.38 12.34 -3.32
CA HIS A 383 -10.38 10.97 -3.81
C HIS A 383 -9.84 10.85 -5.24
N ALA A 384 -10.17 11.78 -6.13
CA ALA A 384 -9.63 11.80 -7.50
C ALA A 384 -8.09 11.94 -7.50
N VAL A 385 -7.54 12.83 -6.66
CA VAL A 385 -6.09 12.99 -6.51
C VAL A 385 -5.47 11.75 -5.85
N ALA A 386 -6.12 11.16 -4.86
CA ALA A 386 -5.62 9.97 -4.15
C ALA A 386 -5.58 8.70 -5.00
N LEU A 387 -6.37 8.63 -6.07
CA LEU A 387 -6.35 7.50 -7.02
C LEU A 387 -5.07 7.45 -7.87
N ALA A 388 -4.46 8.60 -8.18
CA ALA A 388 -3.33 8.65 -9.11
C ALA A 388 -2.03 8.02 -8.57
N PRO A 389 -1.58 8.29 -7.33
CA PRO A 389 -0.34 7.73 -6.79
C PRO A 389 -0.17 6.21 -6.90
N PRO A 390 -1.12 5.35 -6.46
CA PRO A 390 -0.96 3.91 -6.57
C PRO A 390 -0.85 3.44 -8.03
N LEU A 391 -1.62 4.05 -8.94
CA LEU A 391 -1.56 3.72 -10.37
C LEU A 391 -0.22 4.14 -11.00
N VAL A 392 0.27 5.34 -10.68
CA VAL A 392 1.55 5.86 -11.20
C VAL A 392 2.73 5.06 -10.66
N ARG A 393 2.74 4.72 -9.37
CA ARG A 393 3.81 3.92 -8.76
C ARG A 393 3.87 2.52 -9.37
N ALA A 394 2.73 1.84 -9.49
CA ALA A 394 2.66 0.53 -10.14
C ALA A 394 3.09 0.59 -11.62
N HIS A 395 2.64 1.60 -12.37
CA HIS A 395 3.03 1.77 -13.77
C HIS A 395 4.54 2.00 -13.93
N ARG A 396 5.15 2.81 -13.05
CA ARG A 396 6.61 3.04 -13.02
C ARG A 396 7.41 1.78 -12.72
N GLN A 397 6.79 0.77 -12.10
CA GLN A 397 7.39 -0.54 -11.83
C GLN A 397 7.09 -1.57 -12.94
N GLY A 398 6.57 -1.13 -14.09
CA GLY A 398 6.30 -2.00 -15.24
C GLY A 398 4.99 -2.79 -15.14
N VAL A 399 4.13 -2.52 -14.15
CA VAL A 399 2.83 -3.19 -14.01
C VAL A 399 1.84 -2.64 -15.03
N SER A 400 1.26 -3.54 -15.83
CA SER A 400 0.22 -3.18 -16.80
C SER A 400 -1.10 -2.80 -16.14
N LEU A 401 -1.67 -1.65 -16.52
CA LEU A 401 -2.98 -1.18 -16.03
C LEU A 401 -4.16 -1.99 -16.59
N ARG A 402 -3.93 -2.87 -17.58
CA ARG A 402 -5.01 -3.64 -18.24
C ARG A 402 -5.78 -4.54 -17.26
N GLY A 403 -5.13 -5.08 -16.24
CA GLY A 403 -5.77 -5.92 -15.23
C GLY A 403 -6.71 -5.15 -14.28
N PHE A 404 -6.60 -3.82 -14.23
CA PHE A 404 -7.44 -2.96 -13.40
C PHE A 404 -8.56 -2.26 -14.21
N ALA A 405 -8.37 -2.13 -15.54
CA ALA A 405 -9.30 -1.47 -16.46
C ALA A 405 -10.76 -1.97 -16.39
N PRO A 406 -11.07 -3.29 -16.25
CA PRO A 406 -12.46 -3.76 -16.19
C PRO A 406 -13.25 -3.18 -15.02
N LEU A 407 -12.59 -2.86 -13.90
CA LEU A 407 -13.25 -2.29 -12.73
C LEU A 407 -13.82 -0.89 -13.02
N PHE A 408 -13.09 -0.06 -13.78
CA PHE A 408 -13.59 1.24 -14.22
C PHE A 408 -14.84 1.12 -15.09
N SER A 409 -14.87 0.15 -15.99
CA SER A 409 -16.05 -0.10 -16.83
C SER A 409 -17.26 -0.49 -15.99
N VAL A 410 -17.09 -1.40 -15.02
CA VAL A 410 -18.18 -1.81 -14.13
C VAL A 410 -18.68 -0.62 -13.30
N VAL A 411 -17.78 0.15 -12.69
CA VAL A 411 -18.14 1.32 -11.89
C VAL A 411 -18.85 2.39 -12.73
N ALA A 412 -18.37 2.67 -13.95
CA ALA A 412 -19.02 3.61 -14.86
C ALA A 412 -20.45 3.18 -15.22
N LEU A 413 -20.68 1.88 -15.41
CA LEU A 413 -22.01 1.34 -15.67
C LEU A 413 -22.93 1.46 -14.45
N LEU A 414 -22.43 1.20 -13.24
CA LEU A 414 -23.19 1.38 -11.99
C LEU A 414 -23.56 2.85 -11.75
N LEU A 415 -22.68 3.80 -12.10
CA LEU A 415 -22.98 5.24 -12.08
C LEU A 415 -24.13 5.61 -13.02
N GLY A 416 -24.33 4.84 -14.09
CA GLY A 416 -25.47 4.96 -14.99
C GLY A 416 -26.82 4.89 -14.26
N TYR A 417 -26.94 4.06 -13.22
CA TYR A 417 -28.15 4.01 -12.38
C TYR A 417 -28.40 5.34 -11.66
N GLY A 418 -27.34 5.98 -11.17
CA GLY A 418 -27.43 7.29 -10.52
C GLY A 418 -27.91 8.39 -11.48
N LEU A 419 -27.41 8.39 -12.71
CA LEU A 419 -27.89 9.28 -13.78
C LEU A 419 -29.38 9.09 -14.10
N MET A 420 -29.89 7.87 -13.91
CA MET A 420 -31.30 7.54 -14.10
C MET A 420 -32.17 7.80 -12.86
N GLY A 421 -31.62 8.39 -11.80
CA GLY A 421 -32.35 8.73 -10.58
C GLY A 421 -32.60 7.55 -9.64
N ALA A 422 -31.75 6.51 -9.68
CA ALA A 422 -31.83 5.41 -8.72
C ALA A 422 -31.60 5.87 -7.27
N SER A 423 -31.90 5.02 -6.28
CA SER A 423 -31.51 5.27 -4.89
C SER A 423 -29.98 5.34 -4.75
N GLY A 424 -29.47 6.50 -4.33
CA GLY A 424 -28.04 6.71 -4.15
C GLY A 424 -27.36 5.67 -3.24
N PRO A 425 -27.89 5.33 -2.04
CA PRO A 425 -27.26 4.35 -1.16
C PRO A 425 -27.12 2.98 -1.80
N LEU A 426 -28.07 2.60 -2.65
CA LEU A 426 -27.99 1.34 -3.41
C LEU A 426 -26.91 1.40 -4.50
N VAL A 427 -26.78 2.52 -5.21
CA VAL A 427 -25.71 2.72 -6.20
C VAL A 427 -24.34 2.69 -5.53
N GLY A 428 -24.16 3.45 -4.44
CA GLY A 428 -22.92 3.47 -3.66
C GLY A 428 -22.57 2.10 -3.08
N GLY A 429 -23.57 1.41 -2.50
CA GLY A 429 -23.41 0.05 -2.00
C GLY A 429 -22.98 -0.94 -3.09
N ALA A 430 -23.62 -0.91 -4.26
CA ALA A 430 -23.27 -1.81 -5.38
C ALA A 430 -21.81 -1.60 -5.82
N ILE A 431 -21.40 -0.34 -5.99
CA ILE A 431 -20.01 0.03 -6.32
C ILE A 431 -19.04 -0.51 -5.28
N GLY A 432 -19.31 -0.24 -4.00
CA GLY A 432 -18.48 -0.63 -2.89
C GLY A 432 -18.28 -2.14 -2.78
N VAL A 433 -19.37 -2.90 -2.84
CA VAL A 433 -19.33 -4.37 -2.76
C VAL A 433 -18.61 -4.97 -3.97
N THR A 434 -18.79 -4.41 -5.17
CA THR A 434 -18.04 -4.83 -6.36
C THR A 434 -16.54 -4.62 -6.19
N CYS A 435 -16.12 -3.46 -5.67
CA CYS A 435 -14.71 -3.18 -5.39
C CYS A 435 -14.15 -4.10 -4.28
N ALA A 436 -14.92 -4.34 -3.21
CA ALA A 436 -14.53 -5.27 -2.16
C ALA A 436 -14.37 -6.71 -2.69
N HIS A 437 -15.26 -7.17 -3.57
CA HIS A 437 -15.14 -8.46 -4.27
C HIS A 437 -13.85 -8.55 -5.08
N PHE A 438 -13.52 -7.48 -5.82
CA PHE A 438 -12.26 -7.40 -6.56
C PHE A 438 -11.04 -7.51 -5.63
N VAL A 439 -11.04 -6.80 -4.50
CA VAL A 439 -9.95 -6.85 -3.50
C VAL A 439 -9.80 -8.24 -2.87
N CYS A 440 -10.90 -8.90 -2.49
CA CYS A 440 -10.87 -10.30 -2.04
C CYS A 440 -10.18 -11.20 -3.07
N GLY A 441 -10.51 -11.04 -4.35
CA GLY A 441 -9.88 -11.76 -5.46
C GLY A 441 -8.37 -11.54 -5.52
N LEU A 442 -7.91 -10.30 -5.31
CA LEU A 442 -6.48 -9.96 -5.26
C LEU A 442 -5.76 -10.63 -4.08
N VAL A 443 -6.36 -10.60 -2.89
CA VAL A 443 -5.78 -11.23 -1.68
C VAL A 443 -5.65 -12.74 -1.87
N ILE A 444 -6.69 -13.40 -2.37
CA ILE A 444 -6.67 -14.84 -2.68
C ILE A 444 -5.61 -15.15 -3.73
N ALA A 445 -5.56 -14.37 -4.82
CA ALA A 445 -4.60 -14.59 -5.90
C ALA A 445 -3.15 -14.44 -5.43
N ARG A 446 -2.86 -13.47 -4.57
CA ARG A 446 -1.51 -13.28 -4.03
C ARG A 446 -1.04 -14.49 -3.22
N HIS A 447 -1.93 -15.06 -2.41
CA HIS A 447 -1.62 -16.31 -1.68
C HIS A 447 -1.55 -17.53 -2.60
N ARG A 448 -2.25 -17.52 -3.75
CA ARG A 448 -2.16 -18.55 -4.81
C ARG A 448 -0.91 -18.44 -5.69
N ALA A 449 -0.42 -17.24 -6.00
CA ALA A 449 0.74 -17.03 -6.86
C ALA A 449 2.06 -17.49 -6.22
N LYS A 450 2.05 -17.83 -4.92
CA LYS A 450 3.12 -18.63 -4.30
C LYS A 450 3.13 -20.09 -4.76
N ALA A 451 2.06 -20.58 -5.38
CA ALA A 451 1.94 -21.94 -5.93
C ALA A 451 1.99 -22.01 -7.47
N LEU A 452 1.76 -20.90 -8.18
CA LEU A 452 1.77 -20.84 -9.65
C LEU A 452 2.31 -19.50 -10.15
N ASP A 453 3.23 -19.59 -11.11
CA ASP A 453 4.04 -18.55 -11.73
C ASP A 453 3.34 -17.18 -11.97
N ARG A 454 4.11 -16.09 -11.82
CA ARG A 454 3.70 -14.66 -11.74
C ARG A 454 2.97 -14.11 -12.99
N GLN A 455 2.69 -14.95 -13.97
CA GLN A 455 2.09 -14.59 -15.25
C GLN A 455 0.63 -15.01 -15.42
N HIS A 456 0.07 -15.85 -14.55
CA HIS A 456 -1.35 -16.18 -14.64
C HIS A 456 -2.20 -15.09 -14.00
N SER A 457 -2.67 -14.24 -14.89
CA SER A 457 -3.66 -13.21 -14.69
C SER A 457 -4.86 -13.67 -13.86
N LEU A 458 -5.33 -12.76 -13.02
CA LEU A 458 -6.72 -12.70 -12.57
C LEU A 458 -7.67 -12.40 -13.77
N ASP A 459 -7.45 -13.01 -14.94
CA ASP A 459 -8.26 -12.87 -16.16
C ASP A 459 -9.53 -13.72 -16.11
N SER A 460 -10.25 -13.66 -14.99
CA SER A 460 -11.67 -13.99 -15.03
C SER A 460 -12.51 -12.74 -14.82
N PRO A 461 -12.59 -11.86 -15.85
CA PRO A 461 -13.63 -10.85 -15.93
C PRO A 461 -15.04 -11.43 -15.74
N ARG A 462 -15.22 -12.73 -15.93
CA ARG A 462 -16.52 -13.43 -15.81
C ARG A 462 -17.20 -13.18 -14.46
N SER A 463 -16.45 -13.12 -13.35
CA SER A 463 -17.06 -12.84 -12.03
C SER A 463 -17.48 -11.38 -11.84
N LEU A 464 -16.73 -10.43 -12.42
CA LEU A 464 -17.08 -8.99 -12.44
C LEU A 464 -18.26 -8.71 -13.37
N PHE A 465 -18.35 -9.42 -14.50
CA PHE A 465 -19.44 -9.28 -15.46
C PHE A 465 -20.77 -9.90 -15.00
N LEU A 466 -20.76 -10.82 -14.03
CA LEU A 466 -22.00 -11.32 -13.42
C LEU A 466 -22.73 -10.22 -12.62
N ALA A 467 -22.00 -9.28 -12.01
CA ALA A 467 -22.58 -8.09 -11.38
C ALA A 467 -23.18 -7.11 -12.41
N LEU A 468 -22.89 -7.28 -13.71
CA LEU A 468 -23.38 -6.46 -14.82
C LEU A 468 -24.61 -7.05 -15.53
N ALA A 469 -25.06 -8.25 -15.17
CA ALA A 469 -26.26 -8.85 -15.77
C ALA A 469 -27.53 -7.95 -15.67
N PRO A 470 -27.78 -7.19 -14.58
CA PRO A 470 -28.92 -6.27 -14.49
C PRO A 470 -28.82 -5.03 -15.39
N LEU A 471 -27.64 -4.72 -15.92
CA LEU A 471 -27.44 -3.60 -16.85
C LEU A 471 -27.93 -3.91 -18.26
N ALA A 472 -27.94 -5.19 -18.66
CA ALA A 472 -28.59 -5.63 -19.88
C ALA A 472 -30.12 -5.38 -19.84
N LEU A 473 -30.73 -5.40 -18.65
CA LEU A 473 -32.17 -5.12 -18.47
C LEU A 473 -32.52 -3.64 -18.69
N LEU A 474 -31.59 -2.71 -18.44
CA LEU A 474 -31.80 -1.28 -18.70
C LEU A 474 -31.83 -0.93 -20.20
N LEU A 475 -31.28 -1.78 -21.06
CA LEU A 475 -31.37 -1.62 -22.51
C LEU A 475 -32.75 -2.01 -23.06
N VAL A 476 -33.59 -2.68 -22.25
CA VAL A 476 -34.84 -3.32 -22.68
C VAL A 476 -36.07 -2.74 -21.99
N ILE A 477 -35.95 -2.17 -20.78
CA ILE A 477 -37.09 -1.70 -19.96
C ILE A 477 -37.18 -0.16 -19.96
N PRO A 478 -38.41 0.42 -20.03
CA PRO A 478 -38.61 1.87 -19.99
C PRO A 478 -37.97 2.56 -18.77
N ARG A 479 -37.34 3.70 -19.05
CA ARG A 479 -36.48 4.47 -18.14
C ARG A 479 -37.32 5.22 -17.09
N SER A 480 -37.40 4.67 -15.88
CA SER A 480 -37.91 5.38 -14.70
C SER A 480 -36.95 5.23 -13.51
N ALA A 481 -37.01 6.18 -12.57
CA ALA A 481 -36.23 6.13 -11.33
C ALA A 481 -36.52 4.85 -10.52
N THR A 482 -37.76 4.36 -10.55
CA THR A 482 -38.17 3.11 -9.90
C THR A 482 -37.49 1.89 -10.52
N VAL A 483 -37.47 1.80 -11.85
CA VAL A 483 -36.79 0.72 -12.57
C VAL A 483 -35.29 0.78 -12.32
N ALA A 484 -34.68 1.97 -12.40
CA ALA A 484 -33.26 2.16 -12.11
C ALA A 484 -32.90 1.76 -10.67
N THR A 485 -33.76 2.08 -9.70
CA THR A 485 -33.61 1.68 -8.30
C THR A 485 -33.69 0.16 -8.13
N ALA A 486 -34.64 -0.51 -8.78
CA ALA A 486 -34.76 -1.97 -8.75
C ALA A 486 -33.52 -2.64 -9.37
N CYS A 487 -33.00 -2.11 -10.48
CA CYS A 487 -31.77 -2.61 -11.10
C CYS A 487 -30.53 -2.39 -10.22
N ALA A 488 -30.42 -1.24 -9.53
CA ALA A 488 -29.35 -0.98 -8.57
C ALA A 488 -29.41 -1.97 -7.38
N ALA A 489 -30.60 -2.23 -6.84
CA ALA A 489 -30.81 -3.23 -5.79
C ALA A 489 -30.39 -4.64 -6.25
N ALA A 490 -30.81 -5.04 -7.45
CA ALA A 490 -30.44 -6.33 -8.03
C ALA A 490 -28.92 -6.44 -8.23
N SER A 491 -28.27 -5.37 -8.70
CA SER A 491 -26.81 -5.32 -8.88
C SER A 491 -26.07 -5.45 -7.56
N LEU A 492 -26.52 -4.75 -6.52
CA LEU A 492 -26.00 -4.90 -5.16
C LEU A 492 -26.15 -6.33 -4.65
N ALA A 493 -27.33 -6.94 -4.81
CA ALA A 493 -27.57 -8.31 -4.36
C ALA A 493 -26.68 -9.34 -5.07
N LEU A 494 -26.50 -9.20 -6.40
CA LEU A 494 -25.60 -10.06 -7.17
C LEU A 494 -24.13 -9.84 -6.79
N ALA A 495 -23.71 -8.59 -6.61
CA ALA A 495 -22.37 -8.27 -6.14
C ALA A 495 -22.11 -8.86 -4.75
N ALA A 496 -23.07 -8.77 -3.83
CA ALA A 496 -22.97 -9.33 -2.48
C ALA A 496 -22.91 -10.87 -2.51
N ALA A 497 -23.70 -11.52 -3.37
CA ALA A 497 -23.64 -12.97 -3.56
C ALA A 497 -22.28 -13.41 -4.13
N ALA A 498 -21.75 -12.69 -5.13
CA ALA A 498 -20.43 -12.94 -5.69
C ALA A 498 -19.31 -12.72 -4.66
N TYR A 499 -19.38 -11.62 -3.90
CA TYR A 499 -18.48 -11.32 -2.80
C TYR A 499 -18.48 -12.45 -1.76
N ALA A 500 -19.65 -12.85 -1.27
CA ALA A 500 -19.79 -13.90 -0.27
C ALA A 500 -19.26 -15.26 -0.78
N HIS A 501 -19.52 -15.58 -2.06
CA HIS A 501 -18.94 -16.75 -2.70
C HIS A 501 -17.41 -16.69 -2.73
N THR A 502 -16.82 -15.56 -3.11
CA THR A 502 -15.36 -15.37 -3.15
C THR A 502 -14.73 -15.46 -1.77
N VAL A 503 -15.34 -14.84 -0.75
CA VAL A 503 -14.88 -14.94 0.64
C VAL A 503 -14.95 -16.39 1.12
N ARG A 504 -16.08 -17.09 0.91
CA ARG A 504 -16.23 -18.51 1.27
C ARG A 504 -15.20 -19.39 0.58
N PHE A 505 -15.01 -19.19 -0.72
CA PHE A 505 -14.03 -19.89 -1.51
C PHE A 505 -12.60 -19.66 -0.98
N GLY A 506 -12.23 -18.40 -0.78
CA GLY A 506 -10.94 -18.02 -0.20
C GLY A 506 -10.74 -18.59 1.20
N TRP A 507 -11.80 -18.61 2.03
CA TRP A 507 -11.76 -19.16 3.38
C TRP A 507 -11.42 -20.65 3.41
N HIS A 508 -12.03 -21.43 2.52
CA HIS A 508 -11.70 -22.85 2.37
C HIS A 508 -10.31 -23.06 1.79
N MET A 509 -9.94 -22.28 0.76
CA MET A 509 -8.63 -22.38 0.11
C MET A 509 -7.46 -22.00 1.03
N LEU A 510 -7.64 -20.99 1.89
CA LEU A 510 -6.63 -20.51 2.82
C LEU A 510 -6.70 -21.23 4.18
N ALA A 511 -7.38 -22.38 4.24
CA ALA A 511 -7.29 -23.27 5.39
C ALA A 511 -5.83 -23.61 5.70
N PRO A 512 -5.48 -23.82 6.97
CA PRO A 512 -4.25 -24.53 7.29
C PRO A 512 -4.35 -25.90 6.61
N GLY A 513 -3.64 -26.08 5.50
CA GLY A 513 -3.22 -27.39 5.03
C GLY A 513 -2.10 -27.88 5.95
N ASP A 514 -1.91 -29.20 6.00
CA ASP A 514 -0.91 -29.91 6.79
C ASP A 514 0.54 -29.66 6.28
N GLU A 515 0.87 -28.39 6.01
CA GLU A 515 2.22 -27.92 5.79
C GLU A 515 2.64 -27.20 7.07
N ARG A 516 3.31 -27.96 7.95
CA ARG A 516 4.21 -27.38 8.94
C ARG A 516 5.22 -26.51 8.18
N LEU A 517 5.02 -25.20 8.22
CA LEU A 517 6.09 -24.21 8.05
C LEU A 517 6.95 -24.20 9.31
#